data_AF-A0A7C6XVL2-F1
#
_entry.id   AF-A0A7C6XVL2-F1
#
_cell.length_a   1.000
_cell.length_b   1.000
_cell.length_c   1.000
_cell.angle_alpha   90.00
_cell.angle_beta   90.00
_cell.angle_gamma   90.00
#
_symmetry.space_group_name_H-M   'P 1'
#
loop_
_entity.id
_entity.type
_entity.pdbx_description
1 polymer ?
#
loop_
_entity_poly.entity_id
_entity_poly.type
_entity_poly.pdbx_seq_one_letter_code
_entity_poly.pdbx_strand_id
1 'polypeptide(L)'
;MTGKHLDSAIARFIDSTGDDVWSDTSFLDTLIRICAERLFAICRADARGWLSEGDLQSMFYAILRRELPQRGMPACAVHAGYPCRIPGHHIRELGKRSRNLRVDLGIVVPHTIRILRRRQWEGQLVAAIEVKRCHERLREIKSDLDKLAAIRTAWPDVRVYMLVMGYHSDLEDIAAVERTAAAMDIPLLQDNYLGRSDHVDQGELV
;
A
#
# COMPACT_ATOMS: atom_id res chain seq x y z
N MET A 1 -49.75 21.58 0.99
CA MET A 1 -48.77 20.77 0.23
C MET A 1 -47.38 21.21 0.66
N THR A 2 -46.80 20.52 1.64
CA THR A 2 -45.48 20.81 2.19
C THR A 2 -44.46 19.95 1.44
N GLY A 3 -43.68 20.58 0.56
CA GLY A 3 -42.59 19.94 -0.15
C GLY A 3 -41.49 19.54 0.82
N LYS A 4 -41.34 18.23 1.05
CA LYS A 4 -40.16 17.68 1.72
C LYS A 4 -38.94 17.91 0.82
N HIS A 5 -37.99 18.70 1.30
CA HIS A 5 -36.63 18.68 0.77
C HIS A 5 -36.09 17.26 0.90
N LEU A 6 -35.79 16.62 -0.23
CA LEU A 6 -35.01 15.39 -0.27
C LEU A 6 -33.57 15.76 0.06
N ASP A 7 -33.13 15.44 1.27
CA ASP A 7 -31.70 15.38 1.62
C ASP A 7 -31.04 14.34 0.71
N SER A 8 -30.41 14.83 -0.35
CA SER A 8 -29.65 14.01 -1.27
C SER A 8 -28.38 13.49 -0.58
N ALA A 9 -28.22 12.16 -0.56
CA ALA A 9 -27.04 11.44 -0.06
C ALA A 9 -25.79 11.61 -0.95
N ILE A 10 -25.67 12.74 -1.65
CA ILE A 10 -24.44 13.10 -2.37
C ILE A 10 -23.44 13.54 -1.30
N ALA A 11 -22.39 12.75 -1.13
CA ALA A 11 -21.22 13.13 -0.33
C ALA A 11 -20.73 14.50 -0.83
N ARG A 12 -20.97 15.54 -0.02
CA ARG A 12 -20.34 16.85 -0.23
C ARG A 12 -18.86 16.65 0.05
N PHE A 13 -18.05 16.64 -1.00
CA PHE A 13 -16.62 16.84 -0.84
C PHE A 13 -16.46 18.25 -0.26
N ILE A 14 -16.16 18.31 1.04
CA ILE A 14 -15.78 19.57 1.67
C ILE A 14 -14.48 19.97 0.97
N ASP A 15 -14.51 21.10 0.25
CA ASP A 15 -13.32 21.80 -0.25
C ASP A 15 -12.53 22.30 0.97
N SER A 16 -11.85 21.40 1.68
CA SER A 16 -10.65 21.79 2.40
C SER A 16 -9.53 21.74 1.37
N THR A 17 -9.11 22.91 0.90
CA THR A 17 -7.85 23.14 0.20
C THR A 17 -6.68 22.85 1.15
N GLY A 18 -6.61 21.61 1.64
CA GLY A 18 -5.62 21.09 2.58
C GLY A 18 -4.43 20.49 1.85
N ASP A 19 -3.95 21.15 0.80
CA ASP A 19 -2.79 20.72 0.02
C ASP A 19 -1.56 20.52 0.93
N ASP A 20 -1.48 21.30 2.01
CA ASP A 20 -0.39 21.26 3.01
C ASP A 20 -0.25 19.89 3.69
N VAL A 21 -1.37 19.20 3.98
CA VAL A 21 -1.35 17.89 4.65
C VAL A 21 -0.80 16.80 3.75
N TRP A 22 -0.99 16.91 2.43
CA TRP A 22 -0.50 15.93 1.46
C TRP A 22 0.99 16.08 1.16
N SER A 23 1.54 17.28 1.35
CA SER A 23 2.98 17.57 1.22
C SER A 23 3.80 17.19 2.46
N ASP A 24 3.16 17.00 3.63
CA ASP A 24 3.88 16.54 4.83
C ASP A 24 4.22 15.05 4.73
N THR A 25 5.41 14.82 4.18
CA THR A 25 5.92 13.48 3.98
C THR A 25 6.31 12.74 5.26
N SER A 26 6.54 13.45 6.38
CA SER A 26 6.84 12.85 7.68
C SER A 26 5.57 12.34 8.35
N PHE A 27 4.48 13.08 8.17
CA PHE A 27 3.16 12.68 8.62
C PHE A 27 2.69 11.37 7.98
N LEU A 28 2.77 11.28 6.64
CA LEU A 28 2.36 10.08 5.91
C LEU A 28 3.21 8.86 6.30
N ASP A 29 4.52 9.02 6.49
CA ASP A 29 5.39 7.94 6.94
C ASP A 29 4.97 7.42 8.33
N THR A 30 4.75 8.34 9.27
CA THR A 30 4.31 7.99 10.64
C THR A 30 2.96 7.25 10.61
N LEU A 31 2.00 7.73 9.81
CA LEU A 31 0.69 7.11 9.66
C LEU A 31 0.82 5.67 9.12
N ILE A 32 1.59 5.46 8.06
CA ILE A 32 1.74 4.16 7.41
C ILE A 32 2.40 3.16 8.37
N ARG A 33 3.43 3.58 9.12
CA ARG A 33 4.08 2.74 10.14
C ARG A 33 3.12 2.33 11.25
N ILE A 34 2.34 3.26 11.80
CA ILE A 34 1.32 2.95 12.82
C ILE A 34 0.27 1.97 12.27
N CYS A 35 -0.16 2.16 11.02
CA CYS A 35 -1.11 1.25 10.39
C CYS A 35 -0.52 -0.15 10.21
N ALA A 36 0.76 -0.26 9.84
CA ALA A 36 1.47 -1.52 9.68
C ALA A 36 1.63 -2.24 11.03
N GLU A 37 2.03 -1.53 12.08
CA GLU A 37 2.11 -2.08 13.45
C GLU A 37 0.78 -2.64 13.92
N ARG A 38 -0.33 -1.95 13.61
CA ARG A 38 -1.68 -2.44 13.91
C ARG A 38 -2.05 -3.66 13.09
N LEU A 39 -1.71 -3.69 11.80
CA LEU A 39 -1.90 -4.88 10.98
C LEU A 39 -1.18 -6.08 11.61
N PHE A 40 0.11 -5.93 11.92
CA PHE A 40 0.91 -6.98 12.53
C PHE A 40 0.34 -7.43 13.89
N ALA A 41 -0.13 -6.49 14.72
CA ALA A 41 -0.81 -6.84 15.96
C ALA A 41 -2.11 -7.64 15.76
N ILE A 42 -2.94 -7.28 14.77
CA ILE A 42 -4.18 -8.02 14.45
C ILE A 42 -3.85 -9.42 13.93
N CYS A 43 -2.93 -9.50 12.97
CA CYS A 43 -2.46 -10.76 12.43
C CYS A 43 -1.86 -11.67 13.53
N ARG A 44 -1.21 -11.07 14.55
CA ARG A 44 -0.68 -11.80 15.72
C ARG A 44 -1.80 -12.30 16.60
N ALA A 45 -2.83 -11.49 16.82
CA ALA A 45 -3.95 -11.91 17.66
C ALA A 45 -4.71 -13.09 17.05
N ASP A 46 -4.78 -13.19 15.72
CA ASP A 46 -5.45 -14.27 15.00
C ASP A 46 -4.69 -14.67 13.72
N ALA A 47 -3.86 -15.72 13.83
CA ALA A 47 -3.08 -16.25 12.71
C ALA A 47 -3.94 -16.86 11.58
N ARG A 48 -5.21 -17.17 11.86
CA ARG A 48 -6.16 -17.69 10.85
C ARG A 48 -6.92 -16.58 10.14
N GLY A 49 -6.82 -15.34 10.63
CA GLY A 49 -7.50 -14.17 10.07
C GLY A 49 -6.89 -13.66 8.76
N TRP A 50 -5.73 -14.19 8.34
CA TRP A 50 -5.02 -13.78 7.14
C TRP A 50 -4.35 -15.00 6.47
N LEU A 51 -5.05 -15.61 5.50
CA LEU A 51 -4.58 -16.84 4.85
C LEU A 51 -3.98 -16.57 3.47
N SER A 52 -4.28 -15.41 2.91
CA SER A 52 -3.82 -14.98 1.59
C SER A 52 -3.20 -13.58 1.62
N GLU A 53 -2.44 -13.25 0.56
CA GLU A 53 -1.98 -11.86 0.34
C GLU A 53 -3.17 -10.91 0.18
N GLY A 54 -4.28 -11.38 -0.40
CA GLY A 54 -5.51 -10.62 -0.54
C GLY A 54 -6.13 -10.24 0.81
N ASP A 55 -6.03 -11.11 1.81
CA ASP A 55 -6.49 -10.80 3.18
C ASP A 55 -5.62 -9.70 3.80
N LEU A 56 -4.29 -9.84 3.73
CA LEU A 56 -3.37 -8.82 4.22
C LEU A 56 -3.60 -7.46 3.55
N GLN A 57 -3.74 -7.45 2.22
CA GLN A 57 -4.04 -6.25 1.44
C GLN A 57 -5.38 -5.62 1.86
N SER A 58 -6.42 -6.43 2.03
CA SER A 58 -7.76 -5.97 2.41
C SER A 58 -7.81 -5.44 3.85
N MET A 59 -7.15 -6.12 4.78
CA MET A 59 -7.01 -5.70 6.17
C MET A 59 -6.25 -4.38 6.25
N PHE A 60 -5.11 -4.27 5.57
CA PHE A 60 -4.31 -3.05 5.58
C PHE A 60 -5.04 -1.88 4.91
N TYR A 61 -5.73 -2.13 3.79
CA TYR A 61 -6.65 -1.17 3.17
C TYR A 61 -7.71 -0.67 4.17
N ALA A 62 -8.35 -1.57 4.90
CA ALA A 62 -9.37 -1.21 5.89
C ALA A 62 -8.79 -0.38 7.05
N ILE A 63 -7.58 -0.72 7.53
CA ILE A 63 -6.89 0.03 8.57
C ILE A 63 -6.59 1.45 8.08
N LEU A 64 -5.96 1.62 6.91
CA LEU A 64 -5.66 2.93 6.35
C LEU A 64 -6.91 3.80 6.19
N ARG A 65 -8.01 3.22 5.67
CA ARG A 65 -9.28 3.93 5.50
C ARG A 65 -9.91 4.38 6.82
N ARG A 66 -9.67 3.65 7.91
CA ARG A 66 -10.13 4.01 9.25
C ARG A 66 -9.25 5.08 9.90
N GLU A 67 -7.94 5.04 9.65
CA GLU A 67 -6.98 5.95 10.29
C GLU A 67 -6.88 7.32 9.61
N LEU A 68 -7.00 7.38 8.28
CA LEU A 68 -6.91 8.66 7.55
C LEU A 68 -7.90 9.74 8.05
N PRO A 69 -9.21 9.44 8.28
CA PRO A 69 -10.14 10.46 8.79
C PRO A 69 -9.79 10.99 10.18
N GLN A 70 -9.20 10.15 11.03
CA GLN A 70 -8.73 10.57 12.37
C GLN A 70 -7.56 11.54 12.31
N ARG A 71 -7.01 11.73 11.10
CA ARG A 71 -5.82 12.50 10.76
C ARG A 71 -6.11 13.65 9.80
N GLY A 72 -7.39 13.97 9.57
CA GLY A 72 -7.81 15.06 8.68
C GLY A 72 -7.79 14.70 7.19
N MET A 73 -7.48 13.46 6.83
CA MET A 73 -7.49 12.99 5.45
C MET A 73 -8.73 12.13 5.15
N PRO A 74 -9.33 12.24 3.96
CA PRO A 74 -10.53 11.46 3.65
C PRO A 74 -10.19 9.99 3.39
N ALA A 75 -11.06 9.09 3.87
CA ALA A 75 -10.91 7.64 3.68
C ALA A 75 -10.90 7.22 2.19
N CYS A 76 -11.46 8.03 1.29
CA CYS A 76 -11.46 7.75 -0.14
C CYS A 76 -10.09 7.90 -0.81
N ALA A 77 -9.07 8.39 -0.10
CA ALA A 77 -7.72 8.53 -0.63
C ALA A 77 -6.98 7.20 -0.81
N VAL A 78 -7.44 6.12 -0.17
CA VAL A 78 -6.80 4.79 -0.32
C VAL A 78 -7.46 4.02 -1.46
N HIS A 79 -6.63 3.45 -2.34
CA HIS A 79 -7.08 2.69 -3.48
C HIS A 79 -6.33 1.36 -3.59
N ALA A 80 -7.08 0.27 -3.72
CA ALA A 80 -6.51 -1.03 -4.04
C ALA A 80 -6.18 -1.14 -5.53
N GLY A 81 -5.00 -1.68 -5.83
CA GLY A 81 -4.58 -1.96 -7.19
C GLY A 81 -4.37 -0.70 -8.04
N TYR A 82 -3.74 0.33 -7.48
CA TYR A 82 -3.55 1.61 -8.17
C TYR A 82 -2.65 1.47 -9.41
N PRO A 83 -3.06 1.99 -10.59
CA PRO A 83 -2.27 1.89 -11.81
C PRO A 83 -1.25 3.05 -11.92
N CYS A 84 -0.02 2.83 -11.47
CA CYS A 84 1.10 3.74 -11.67
C CYS A 84 1.52 3.78 -13.16
N ARG A 85 1.47 4.96 -13.78
CA ARG A 85 1.85 5.16 -15.19
C ARG A 85 3.18 5.86 -15.32
N ILE A 86 4.26 5.11 -15.46
CA ILE A 86 5.59 5.71 -15.55
C ILE A 86 5.68 6.61 -16.81
N PRO A 87 6.21 7.85 -16.69
CA PRO A 87 6.52 8.70 -17.83
C PRO A 87 7.42 8.00 -18.86
N GLY A 88 7.18 8.25 -20.15
CA GLY A 88 7.77 7.44 -21.23
C GLY A 88 9.29 7.56 -21.34
N HIS A 89 9.88 8.68 -20.90
CA HIS A 89 11.32 8.87 -20.86
C HIS A 89 11.97 7.99 -19.77
N HIS A 90 11.40 7.96 -18.57
CA HIS A 90 11.89 7.11 -17.47
C HIS A 90 11.82 5.62 -17.77
N ILE A 91 10.87 5.16 -18.59
CA ILE A 91 10.76 3.72 -18.93
C ILE A 91 11.96 3.20 -19.70
N ARG A 92 12.53 4.03 -20.60
CA ARG A 92 13.71 3.65 -21.37
C ARG A 92 14.94 3.55 -20.47
N GLU A 93 15.08 4.51 -19.55
CA GLU A 93 16.15 4.53 -18.54
C GLU A 93 16.05 3.32 -17.59
N LEU A 94 14.82 2.92 -17.23
CA LEU A 94 14.53 1.80 -16.34
C LEU A 94 14.53 0.42 -17.05
N GLY A 95 14.68 0.37 -18.38
CA GLY A 95 14.67 -0.88 -19.15
C GLY A 95 13.35 -1.68 -19.07
N LYS A 96 12.23 -1.05 -18.68
CA LYS A 96 10.95 -1.74 -18.49
C LYS A 96 10.15 -1.81 -19.80
N ARG A 97 9.41 -2.91 -20.01
CA ARG A 97 8.56 -3.11 -21.21
C ARG A 97 7.17 -2.48 -21.09
N SER A 98 6.64 -2.35 -19.87
CA SER A 98 5.31 -1.81 -19.60
C SER A 98 5.40 -0.45 -18.91
N ARG A 99 4.53 0.47 -19.31
CA ARG A 99 4.33 1.76 -18.62
C ARG A 99 3.44 1.67 -17.39
N ASN A 100 2.65 0.61 -17.31
CA ASN A 100 1.67 0.41 -16.26
C ASN A 100 2.28 -0.55 -15.25
N LEU A 101 2.58 -0.02 -14.06
CA LEU A 101 2.90 -0.80 -12.87
C LEU A 101 1.68 -0.71 -11.95
N ARG A 102 1.15 -1.84 -11.52
CA ARG A 102 0.07 -1.86 -10.54
C ARG A 102 0.67 -2.09 -9.17
N VAL A 103 0.31 -1.22 -8.22
CA VAL A 103 0.67 -1.42 -6.81
C VAL A 103 -0.51 -1.96 -6.03
N ASP A 104 -0.23 -2.74 -4.99
CA ASP A 104 -1.27 -3.35 -4.16
C ASP A 104 -2.15 -2.28 -3.54
N LEU A 105 -1.56 -1.24 -2.96
CA LEU A 105 -2.27 -0.08 -2.43
C LEU A 105 -1.59 1.24 -2.85
N GLY A 106 -2.41 2.24 -3.17
CA GLY A 106 -1.97 3.61 -3.39
C GLY A 106 -2.75 4.59 -2.51
N ILE A 107 -2.06 5.60 -1.97
CA ILE A 107 -2.70 6.77 -1.37
C ILE A 107 -2.64 7.91 -2.39
N VAL A 108 -3.81 8.45 -2.74
CA VAL A 108 -3.98 9.44 -3.82
C VAL A 108 -4.69 10.67 -3.28
N VAL A 109 -4.25 11.86 -3.71
CA VAL A 109 -4.89 13.13 -3.36
C VAL A 109 -6.28 13.20 -4.03
N PRO A 110 -7.40 13.16 -3.29
CA PRO A 110 -8.71 12.89 -3.88
C PRO A 110 -9.19 13.92 -4.90
N HIS A 111 -8.90 15.21 -4.67
CA HIS A 111 -9.33 16.28 -5.58
C HIS A 111 -8.56 16.30 -6.91
N THR A 112 -7.47 15.52 -7.01
CA THR A 112 -6.70 15.36 -8.25
C THR A 112 -7.19 14.19 -9.12
N ILE A 113 -8.16 13.42 -8.62
CA ILE A 113 -8.67 12.25 -9.33
C ILE A 113 -9.41 12.70 -10.59
N ARG A 114 -8.98 12.15 -11.74
CA ARG A 114 -9.62 12.39 -13.04
C ARG A 114 -9.92 11.08 -13.75
N ILE A 115 -11.11 10.99 -14.32
CA ILE A 115 -11.52 9.86 -15.15
C ILE A 115 -10.98 10.08 -16.57
N LEU A 116 -10.30 9.06 -17.08
CA LEU A 116 -9.79 8.99 -18.44
C LEU A 116 -10.72 8.12 -19.31
N ARG A 117 -10.43 8.04 -20.62
CA ARG A 117 -11.16 7.15 -21.53
C ARG A 117 -11.03 5.68 -21.10
N ARG A 118 -12.05 4.87 -21.42
CA ARG A 118 -12.08 3.40 -21.22
C ARG A 118 -11.99 2.92 -19.76
N ARG A 119 -12.74 3.55 -18.85
CA ARG A 119 -12.78 3.21 -17.40
C ARG A 119 -11.42 3.31 -16.70
N GLN A 120 -10.51 4.08 -17.26
CA GLN A 120 -9.23 4.38 -16.64
C GLN A 120 -9.39 5.64 -15.80
N TRP A 121 -8.57 5.76 -14.77
CA TRP A 121 -8.51 6.95 -13.93
C TRP A 121 -7.07 7.14 -13.47
N GLU A 122 -6.76 8.34 -13.04
CA GLU A 122 -5.48 8.69 -12.43
C GLU A 122 -5.69 9.77 -11.38
N GLY A 123 -4.70 9.94 -10.50
CA GLY A 123 -4.59 11.06 -9.58
C GLY A 123 -3.15 11.22 -9.12
N GLN A 124 -2.89 12.26 -8.33
CA GLN A 124 -1.60 12.46 -7.69
C GLN A 124 -1.40 11.39 -6.61
N LEU A 125 -0.51 10.45 -6.89
CA LEU A 125 -0.05 9.45 -5.94
C LEU A 125 0.87 10.11 -4.92
N VAL A 126 0.69 9.82 -3.63
CA VAL A 126 1.57 10.28 -2.54
C VAL A 126 2.26 9.12 -1.81
N ALA A 127 1.65 7.93 -1.84
CA ALA A 127 2.28 6.71 -1.36
C ALA A 127 1.91 5.49 -2.21
N ALA A 128 2.88 4.61 -2.44
CA ALA A 128 2.76 3.33 -3.12
C ALA A 128 3.21 2.21 -2.18
N ILE A 129 2.38 1.17 -2.02
CA ILE A 129 2.62 0.12 -1.04
C ILE A 129 2.40 -1.24 -1.67
N GLU A 130 3.38 -2.12 -1.48
CA GLU A 130 3.29 -3.55 -1.76
C GLU A 130 3.10 -4.32 -0.46
N VAL A 131 2.27 -5.37 -0.49
CA VAL A 131 1.98 -6.20 0.67
C VAL A 131 2.16 -7.65 0.30
N LYS A 132 3.10 -8.31 0.97
CA LYS A 132 3.45 -9.71 0.75
C LYS A 132 3.31 -10.54 2.01
N ARG A 133 3.00 -11.81 1.79
CA ARG A 133 3.17 -12.86 2.79
C ARG A 133 4.46 -13.62 2.53
N CYS A 134 5.03 -14.25 3.56
CA CYS A 134 6.10 -15.24 3.46
C CYS A 134 7.44 -14.69 2.90
N HIS A 135 8.51 -14.70 3.70
CA HIS A 135 9.81 -14.17 3.27
C HIS A 135 10.53 -15.09 2.26
N GLU A 136 10.13 -16.36 2.18
CA GLU A 136 10.67 -17.40 1.29
C GLU A 136 10.41 -17.08 -0.20
N ARG A 137 9.42 -16.23 -0.49
CA ARG A 137 9.06 -15.79 -1.86
C ARG A 137 9.98 -14.68 -2.37
N LEU A 138 11.29 -14.76 -2.09
CA LEU A 138 12.27 -13.72 -2.35
C LEU A 138 12.26 -13.23 -3.81
N ARG A 139 12.05 -14.12 -4.78
CA ARG A 139 11.97 -13.73 -6.20
C ARG A 139 10.83 -12.74 -6.48
N GLU A 140 9.67 -12.97 -5.87
CA GLU A 140 8.50 -12.14 -6.04
C GLU A 140 8.64 -10.83 -5.28
N ILE A 141 9.11 -10.90 -4.03
CA ILE A 141 9.44 -9.73 -3.20
C ILE A 141 10.44 -8.84 -3.93
N LYS A 142 11.51 -9.42 -4.52
CA LYS A 142 12.48 -8.68 -5.31
C LYS A 142 11.86 -7.99 -6.53
N SER A 143 10.96 -8.67 -7.25
CA SER A 143 10.25 -8.07 -8.38
C SER A 143 9.41 -6.85 -7.96
N ASP A 144 8.80 -6.91 -6.78
CA ASP A 144 8.00 -5.83 -6.25
C ASP A 144 8.85 -4.71 -5.62
N LEU A 145 10.01 -5.01 -5.04
CA LEU A 145 11.01 -4.01 -4.67
C LEU A 145 11.56 -3.28 -5.92
N ASP A 146 11.88 -3.99 -7.00
CA ASP A 146 12.28 -3.40 -8.28
C ASP A 146 11.17 -2.50 -8.86
N LYS A 147 9.90 -2.86 -8.63
CA LYS A 147 8.72 -2.08 -9.02
C LYS A 147 8.62 -0.79 -8.21
N LEU A 148 8.77 -0.87 -6.89
CA LEU A 148 8.77 0.29 -6.00
C LEU A 148 9.95 1.23 -6.27
N ALA A 149 11.14 0.70 -6.52
CA ALA A 149 12.32 1.49 -6.90
C ALA A 149 12.06 2.28 -8.20
N ALA A 150 11.46 1.64 -9.21
CA ALA A 150 11.07 2.30 -10.46
C ALA A 150 10.05 3.44 -10.24
N ILE A 151 9.09 3.25 -9.33
CA ILE A 151 8.10 4.28 -8.95
C ILE A 151 8.82 5.47 -8.30
N ARG A 152 9.70 5.22 -7.32
CA ARG A 152 10.45 6.28 -6.65
C ARG A 152 11.35 7.07 -7.61
N THR A 153 12.03 6.40 -8.55
CA THR A 153 12.84 7.07 -9.56
C THR A 153 11.98 7.97 -10.47
N ALA A 154 10.79 7.52 -10.84
CA ALA A 154 9.88 8.30 -11.69
C ALA A 154 9.17 9.45 -10.95
N TRP A 155 8.96 9.30 -9.65
CA TRP A 155 8.30 10.27 -8.79
C TRP A 155 9.00 10.34 -7.42
N PRO A 156 10.03 11.20 -7.27
CA PRO A 156 10.83 11.27 -6.05
C PRO A 156 10.04 11.62 -4.78
N ASP A 157 8.92 12.35 -4.94
CA ASP A 157 8.07 12.76 -3.82
C ASP A 157 7.09 11.66 -3.37
N VAL A 158 6.94 10.58 -4.14
CA VAL A 158 6.09 9.45 -3.77
C VAL A 158 6.80 8.58 -2.75
N ARG A 159 6.16 8.37 -1.60
CA ARG A 159 6.64 7.41 -0.60
C ARG A 159 6.39 5.98 -1.07
N VAL A 160 7.35 5.10 -0.88
CA VAL A 160 7.28 3.69 -1.29
C VAL A 160 7.51 2.80 -0.09
N TYR A 161 6.70 1.76 0.07
CA TYR A 161 6.80 0.81 1.17
C TYR A 161 6.62 -0.62 0.69
N MET A 162 7.44 -1.51 1.23
CA MET A 162 7.22 -2.95 1.18
C MET A 162 6.75 -3.39 2.56
N LEU A 163 5.56 -3.98 2.63
CA LEU A 163 5.09 -4.72 3.81
C LEU A 163 5.29 -6.22 3.60
N VAL A 164 5.93 -6.90 4.55
CA VAL A 164 6.06 -8.36 4.53
C VAL A 164 5.61 -8.95 5.85
N MET A 165 4.66 -9.88 5.80
CA MET A 165 4.18 -10.62 6.96
C MET A 165 4.52 -12.11 6.79
N GLY A 166 5.44 -12.62 7.60
CA GLY A 166 5.87 -14.02 7.57
C GLY A 166 5.21 -14.87 8.66
N TYR A 167 5.01 -16.16 8.35
CA TYR A 167 4.66 -17.17 9.34
C TYR A 167 5.82 -18.15 9.47
N HIS A 168 6.59 -18.07 10.57
CA HIS A 168 7.77 -18.90 10.82
C HIS A 168 8.77 -18.94 9.65
N SER A 169 8.94 -17.82 8.95
CA SER A 169 9.96 -17.77 7.91
C SER A 169 11.36 -17.93 8.49
N ASP A 170 12.22 -18.62 7.75
CA ASP A 170 13.61 -18.83 8.14
C ASP A 170 14.33 -17.49 8.28
N LEU A 171 15.22 -17.40 9.28
CA LEU A 171 15.99 -16.17 9.54
C LEU A 171 16.83 -15.74 8.34
N GLU A 172 17.30 -16.69 7.52
CA GLU A 172 18.06 -16.38 6.31
C GLU A 172 17.18 -15.74 5.22
N ASP A 173 15.93 -16.19 5.08
CA ASP A 173 14.99 -15.59 4.13
C ASP A 173 14.60 -14.16 4.54
N ILE A 174 14.35 -13.94 5.84
CA ILE A 174 14.13 -12.60 6.38
C ILE A 174 15.34 -11.71 6.08
N ALA A 175 16.54 -12.17 6.40
CA ALA A 175 17.77 -11.41 6.18
C ALA A 175 18.00 -11.14 4.67
N ALA A 176 17.63 -12.07 3.79
CA ALA A 176 17.73 -11.87 2.35
C ALA A 176 16.76 -10.79 1.85
N VAL A 177 15.53 -10.76 2.36
CA VAL A 177 14.55 -9.70 2.08
C VAL A 177 15.04 -8.35 2.60
N GLU A 178 15.55 -8.28 3.84
CA GLU A 178 16.13 -7.08 4.44
C GLU A 178 17.28 -6.51 3.61
N ARG A 179 18.25 -7.36 3.24
CA ARG A 179 19.39 -6.96 2.40
C ARG A 179 18.92 -6.43 1.05
N THR A 180 17.92 -7.06 0.44
CA THR A 180 17.40 -6.65 -0.86
C THR A 180 16.68 -5.30 -0.76
N ALA A 181 15.82 -5.12 0.24
CA ALA A 181 15.11 -3.86 0.46
C ALA A 181 16.10 -2.71 0.77
N ALA A 182 17.10 -2.96 1.63
CA ALA A 182 18.15 -2.00 1.95
C ALA A 182 18.99 -1.61 0.73
N ALA A 183 19.37 -2.58 -0.12
CA ALA A 183 20.12 -2.31 -1.35
C ALA A 183 19.33 -1.43 -2.34
N MET A 184 18.00 -1.49 -2.29
CA MET A 184 17.10 -0.65 -3.09
C MET A 184 16.62 0.60 -2.33
N ASP A 185 17.10 0.84 -1.12
CA ASP A 185 16.67 1.95 -0.24
C ASP A 185 15.15 2.00 -0.03
N ILE A 186 14.46 0.86 -0.05
CA ILE A 186 13.01 0.79 0.14
C ILE A 186 12.70 0.52 1.61
N PRO A 187 11.89 1.37 2.28
CA PRO A 187 11.37 1.08 3.60
C PRO A 187 10.66 -0.27 3.65
N LEU A 188 11.22 -1.19 4.44
CA LEU A 188 10.66 -2.50 4.73
C LEU A 188 9.95 -2.45 6.09
N LEU A 189 8.66 -2.73 6.09
CA LEU A 189 7.84 -2.88 7.28
C LEU A 189 7.50 -4.36 7.38
N GLN A 190 8.06 -5.06 8.36
CA GLN A 190 7.90 -6.52 8.42
C GLN A 190 7.69 -7.04 9.83
N ASP A 191 7.09 -8.23 9.90
CA ASP A 191 6.97 -9.02 11.11
C ASP A 191 7.01 -10.52 10.76
N ASN A 192 7.44 -11.35 11.71
CA ASN A 192 7.53 -12.80 11.54
C ASN A 192 7.19 -13.53 12.84
N TYR A 193 6.31 -14.53 12.78
CA TYR A 193 5.81 -15.25 13.97
C TYR A 193 6.74 -16.36 14.45
N LEU A 194 8.01 -16.05 14.63
CA LEU A 194 8.96 -16.98 15.22
C LEU A 194 8.47 -17.42 16.62
N GLY A 195 8.39 -18.73 16.84
CA GLY A 195 8.17 -19.32 18.16
C GLY A 195 6.70 -19.50 18.59
N ARG A 196 5.72 -19.33 17.70
CA ARG A 196 4.31 -19.64 17.98
C ARG A 196 3.98 -21.12 17.77
N SER A 197 3.28 -21.74 18.72
CA SER A 197 2.91 -23.17 18.67
C SER A 197 1.70 -23.45 17.77
N ASP A 198 0.89 -22.43 17.48
CA ASP A 198 -0.26 -22.44 16.59
C ASP A 198 0.16 -22.35 15.12
N HIS A 199 0.87 -23.37 14.61
CA HIS A 199 1.29 -23.50 13.20
C HIS A 199 0.08 -23.62 12.27
N VAL A 200 -0.04 -22.68 11.33
CA VAL A 200 -0.96 -22.76 10.19
C VAL A 200 -0.09 -22.92 8.96
N ASP A 201 -0.17 -24.08 8.30
CA ASP A 201 0.53 -24.29 7.04
C ASP A 201 -0.14 -23.44 5.95
N GLN A 202 0.47 -22.27 5.68
CA GLN A 202 0.00 -21.34 4.67
C GLN A 202 0.30 -21.80 3.23
N GLY A 203 1.00 -22.93 3.05
CA GLY A 203 1.23 -23.57 1.75
C GLY A 203 0.03 -24.37 1.26
N GLU A 204 -0.82 -24.87 2.16
CA GLU A 204 -1.94 -25.76 1.83
C GLU A 204 -3.27 -25.03 1.55
N LEU A 205 -3.32 -23.71 1.72
CA LEU A 205 -4.56 -22.91 1.66
C LEU A 205 -4.77 -22.17 0.32
N VAL A 206 -4.09 -22.62 -0.74
CA VAL A 206 -4.13 -22.04 -2.10
C VAL A 206 -5.35 -22.51 -2.88
#